data_AF-A0AAC9QPD2-F1
#
_entry.id   AF-A0AAC9QPD2-F1
#
_cell.length_a   1.000
_cell.length_b   1.000
_cell.length_c   1.000
_cell.angle_alpha   90.00
_cell.angle_beta   90.00
_cell.angle_gamma   90.00
#
_symmetry.space_group_name_H-M   'P 1'
#
loop_
_entity.id
_entity.type
_entity.pdbx_description
1 polymer ?
#
loop_
_entity_poly.entity_id
_entity_poly.type
_entity_poly.pdbx_seq_one_letter_code
_entity_poly.pdbx_strand_id
1 'polypeptide(L)'
;MIEPAKKIARWLSKKMPKRLYARSLIIIIAPMVLLQTVIGYVFMERHWQMVTERLSTTVVHDIAAIIDIIETYPQQHNYEDIKRIAQKRMGLNISILPPDSLPPQDLNHFLPFLITF
;
A
#
# COMPACT_ATOMS: atom_id res chain seq x y z
N MET A 1 7.72 23.20 -17.79
CA MET A 1 7.86 22.78 -16.38
C MET A 1 9.34 22.49 -15.99
N ILE A 2 10.32 23.35 -16.37
CA ILE A 2 11.78 23.14 -16.11
C ILE A 2 12.41 24.37 -15.39
N GLU A 3 11.60 25.31 -14.91
CA GLU A 3 12.09 26.54 -14.26
C GLU A 3 12.91 26.38 -12.96
N PRO A 4 12.65 25.41 -12.05
CA PRO A 4 13.38 25.39 -10.77
C PRO A 4 14.85 25.01 -10.94
N ALA A 5 15.16 24.12 -11.88
CA ALA A 5 16.52 23.64 -12.13
C ALA A 5 17.48 24.77 -12.54
N LYS A 6 17.01 25.70 -13.38
CA LYS A 6 17.82 26.83 -13.87
C LYS A 6 18.08 27.86 -12.77
N LYS A 7 17.13 28.04 -11.84
CA LYS A 7 17.25 28.96 -10.70
C LYS A 7 18.23 28.45 -9.65
N ILE A 8 18.20 27.14 -9.36
CA ILE A 8 19.16 26.46 -8.47
C ILE A 8 20.57 26.51 -9.07
N ALA A 9 20.73 26.18 -10.36
CA ALA A 9 22.02 26.27 -11.04
C ALA A 9 22.59 27.70 -11.05
N ARG A 10 21.72 28.72 -11.17
CA ARG A 10 22.12 30.14 -11.12
C ARG A 10 22.51 30.60 -9.72
N TRP A 11 21.89 30.06 -8.67
CA TRP A 11 22.26 30.33 -7.28
C TRP A 11 23.58 29.64 -6.91
N LEU A 12 23.76 28.39 -7.31
CA LEU A 12 24.99 27.62 -7.09
C LEU A 12 26.20 28.25 -7.81
N SER A 13 26.00 28.74 -9.04
CA SER A 13 27.04 29.44 -9.82
C SER A 13 27.33 30.87 -9.36
N LYS A 14 26.51 31.46 -8.49
CA LYS A 14 26.75 32.78 -7.91
C LYS A 14 27.73 32.73 -6.72
N LYS A 15 27.87 31.57 -6.08
CA LYS A 15 28.76 31.36 -4.93
C LYS A 15 30.14 30.78 -5.32
N MET A 16 30.36 30.46 -6.61
CA MET A 16 31.59 29.83 -7.10
C MET A 16 32.16 30.64 -8.31
N PRO A 17 33.37 31.25 -8.21
CA PRO A 17 33.98 31.97 -9.33
C PRO A 17 34.36 30.98 -10.45
N LYS A 18 34.02 31.38 -11.68
CA LYS A 18 33.62 30.51 -12.79
C LYS A 18 34.78 30.00 -13.65
N ARG A 19 34.70 28.74 -14.07
CA ARG A 19 34.43 28.25 -15.46
C ARG A 19 34.94 26.83 -15.69
N LEU A 20 36.00 26.40 -14.96
CA LEU A 20 36.54 25.04 -15.02
C LEU A 20 35.95 24.15 -13.92
N TYR A 21 36.04 24.56 -12.65
CA TYR A 21 35.59 23.75 -11.51
C TYR A 21 34.11 23.36 -11.55
N ALA A 22 33.23 24.27 -11.99
CA ALA A 22 31.81 23.97 -12.09
C ALA A 22 31.51 22.85 -13.10
N ARG A 23 32.26 22.75 -14.20
CA ARG A 23 32.09 21.69 -15.20
C ARG A 23 32.57 20.34 -14.66
N SER A 24 33.75 20.31 -14.06
CA SER A 24 34.33 19.09 -13.47
C SER A 24 33.47 18.56 -12.32
N LEU A 25 32.96 19.47 -11.49
CA LEU A 25 32.12 19.13 -10.33
C LEU A 25 30.77 18.53 -10.77
N ILE A 26 30.16 19.05 -11.84
CA ILE A 26 28.90 18.52 -12.38
C ILE A 26 29.09 17.10 -12.91
N ILE A 27 30.21 16.78 -13.57
CA ILE A 27 30.45 15.42 -14.09
C ILE A 27 30.49 14.36 -12.97
N ILE A 28 30.92 14.74 -11.76
CA ILE A 28 30.98 13.85 -10.60
C ILE A 28 29.63 13.80 -9.86
N ILE A 29 28.99 14.96 -9.64
CA ILE A 29 27.72 15.04 -8.89
C ILE A 29 26.54 14.53 -9.71
N ALA A 30 26.52 14.78 -11.04
CA ALA A 30 25.42 14.36 -11.91
C ALA A 30 25.13 12.86 -11.87
N PRO A 31 26.11 11.93 -12.04
CA PRO A 31 25.84 10.50 -11.98
C PRO A 31 25.43 10.07 -10.57
N MET A 32 26.00 10.67 -9.52
CA MET A 32 25.61 10.37 -8.14
C MET A 32 24.14 10.70 -7.90
N VAL A 33 23.70 11.91 -8.26
CA VAL A 33 22.30 12.35 -8.07
C VAL A 33 21.34 11.56 -8.95
N LEU A 34 21.74 11.22 -10.19
CA LEU A 34 20.94 10.40 -11.09
C LEU A 34 20.73 9.01 -10.50
N LEU A 35 21.80 8.34 -10.06
CA LEU A 35 21.72 7.05 -9.38
C LEU A 35 20.90 7.15 -8.09
N GLN A 36 21.11 8.19 -7.29
CA GLN A 36 20.41 8.41 -6.02
C GLN A 36 18.90 8.59 -6.23
N THR A 37 18.49 9.25 -7.32
CA THR A 37 17.08 9.42 -7.70
C THR A 37 16.48 8.09 -8.18
N VAL A 38 17.19 7.34 -9.03
CA VAL A 38 16.73 6.03 -9.51
C VAL A 38 16.58 5.04 -8.36
N ILE A 39 17.53 4.99 -7.43
CA ILE A 39 17.48 4.15 -6.24
C ILE A 39 16.27 4.54 -5.38
N GLY A 40 16.06 5.84 -5.12
CA GLY A 40 14.88 6.32 -4.37
C GLY A 40 13.56 5.98 -5.06
N TYR A 41 13.50 6.08 -6.39
CA TYR A 41 12.33 5.74 -7.19
C TYR A 41 12.02 4.23 -7.14
N VAL A 42 13.02 3.39 -7.41
CA VAL A 42 12.88 1.92 -7.36
C VAL A 42 12.55 1.45 -5.95
N PHE A 43 13.12 2.09 -4.92
CA PHE A 43 12.79 1.79 -3.53
C PHE A 43 11.33 2.10 -3.22
N MET A 44 10.82 3.27 -3.62
CA MET A 44 9.39 3.57 -3.47
C MET A 44 8.55 2.52 -4.17
N GLU A 45 8.74 2.31 -5.47
CA GLU A 45 7.99 1.33 -6.28
C GLU A 45 7.96 -0.06 -5.62
N ARG A 46 9.13 -0.56 -5.18
CA ARG A 46 9.25 -1.88 -4.54
C ARG A 46 8.68 -1.90 -3.12
N HIS A 47 8.68 -0.77 -2.41
CA HIS A 47 8.08 -0.66 -1.07
C HIS A 47 6.55 -0.70 -1.14
N TRP A 48 5.92 -0.09 -2.15
CA TRP A 48 4.46 -0.13 -2.32
C TRP A 48 3.91 -1.55 -2.48
N GLN A 49 4.66 -2.43 -3.16
CA GLN A 49 4.27 -3.85 -3.30
C GLN A 49 4.30 -4.59 -1.95
N MET A 50 5.36 -4.40 -1.15
CA MET A 50 5.49 -5.07 0.14
C MET A 50 4.53 -4.53 1.22
N VAL A 51 4.17 -3.25 1.18
CA VAL A 51 3.25 -2.66 2.16
C VAL A 51 1.82 -3.14 1.92
N THR A 52 1.38 -3.18 0.66
CA THR A 52 0.01 -3.58 0.33
C THR A 52 -0.24 -5.06 0.65
N GLU A 53 0.68 -5.95 0.29
CA GLU A 53 0.57 -7.39 0.55
C GLU A 53 0.56 -7.72 2.05
N ARG A 54 1.43 -7.06 2.83
CA ARG A 54 1.52 -7.28 4.28
C ARG A 54 0.30 -6.77 5.06
N LEU A 55 -0.31 -5.68 4.59
CA LEU A 55 -1.54 -5.15 5.19
C LEU A 55 -2.73 -6.08 4.92
N SER A 56 -2.91 -6.56 3.69
CA SER A 56 -4.03 -7.45 3.34
C SER A 56 -3.93 -8.82 4.00
N THR A 57 -2.73 -9.41 4.08
CA THR A 57 -2.52 -10.73 4.71
C THR A 57 -2.80 -10.75 6.21
N THR A 58 -2.52 -9.65 6.91
CA THR A 58 -2.83 -9.49 8.34
C THR A 58 -4.33 -9.47 8.58
N VAL A 59 -5.07 -8.68 7.79
CA VAL A 59 -6.54 -8.56 7.90
C VAL A 59 -7.24 -9.88 7.60
N VAL A 60 -6.78 -10.62 6.59
CA VAL A 60 -7.36 -11.94 6.24
C VAL A 60 -7.15 -12.96 7.37
N HIS A 61 -5.97 -12.97 8.00
CA HIS A 61 -5.72 -13.83 9.16
C HIS A 61 -6.62 -13.49 10.35
N ASP A 62 -6.81 -12.19 10.63
CA ASP A 62 -7.67 -11.73 11.71
C ASP A 62 -9.13 -12.18 11.51
N ILE A 63 -9.64 -12.13 10.27
CA ILE A 63 -10.99 -12.60 9.92
C ILE A 63 -11.10 -14.13 10.06
N ALA A 64 -10.13 -14.88 9.53
CA ALA A 64 -10.11 -16.34 9.63
C ALA A 64 -10.12 -16.82 11.08
N ALA A 65 -9.33 -16.17 11.95
CA ALA A 65 -9.29 -16.48 13.37
C ALA A 65 -10.66 -16.26 14.07
N ILE A 66 -11.43 -15.25 13.67
CA ILE A 66 -12.78 -15.02 14.23
C ILE A 66 -13.75 -16.11 13.76
N ILE A 67 -13.70 -16.51 12.49
CA ILE A 67 -14.54 -17.58 11.94
C ILE A 67 -14.26 -18.89 12.69
N ASP A 68 -12.99 -19.26 12.85
CA ASP A 68 -12.58 -20.47 13.57
C ASP A 68 -13.07 -20.47 15.03
N ILE A 69 -13.05 -19.33 15.71
CA ILE A 69 -13.57 -19.19 17.09
C ILE A 69 -15.08 -19.41 17.14
N ILE A 70 -15.82 -18.88 16.16
CA ILE A 70 -17.29 -19.04 16.07
C ILE A 70 -17.66 -20.49 15.76
N GLU A 71 -16.94 -21.16 14.86
CA GLU A 71 -17.19 -22.57 14.50
C GLU A 71 -16.77 -23.55 15.62
N THR A 72 -15.67 -23.28 16.32
CA THR A 72 -15.16 -24.15 17.39
C THR A 72 -15.97 -24.02 18.68
N TYR A 73 -16.55 -22.84 18.96
CA TYR A 73 -17.33 -22.59 20.17
C TYR A 73 -18.76 -22.09 19.87
N PRO A 74 -19.62 -22.91 19.25
CA PRO A 74 -21.01 -22.53 18.94
C PRO A 74 -21.90 -22.40 20.19
N GLN A 75 -21.40 -22.74 21.38
CA GLN A 75 -22.20 -22.87 22.60
C GLN A 75 -22.22 -21.64 23.51
N GLN A 76 -21.37 -20.63 23.31
CA GLN A 76 -21.40 -19.41 24.12
C GLN A 76 -22.28 -18.36 23.45
N HIS A 77 -23.53 -18.25 23.91
CA HIS A 77 -24.56 -17.28 23.47
C HIS A 77 -24.16 -15.79 23.61
N ASN A 78 -22.90 -15.47 23.95
CA ASN A 78 -22.41 -14.12 24.17
C ASN A 78 -21.57 -13.61 22.99
N TYR A 79 -22.18 -13.53 21.80
CA TYR A 79 -21.58 -12.93 20.61
C TYR A 79 -21.09 -11.48 20.82
N GLU A 80 -21.56 -10.82 21.87
CA GLU A 80 -21.17 -9.47 22.28
C GLU A 80 -19.68 -9.39 22.70
N ASP A 81 -19.14 -10.43 23.33
CA ASP A 81 -17.71 -10.44 23.69
C ASP A 81 -16.82 -10.58 22.46
N ILE A 82 -17.24 -11.39 21.48
CA ILE A 82 -16.52 -11.59 20.22
C ILE A 82 -16.53 -10.29 19.40
N LYS A 83 -17.69 -9.61 19.30
CA LYS A 83 -17.81 -8.30 18.64
C LYS A 83 -16.89 -7.25 19.28
N ARG A 84 -16.85 -7.19 20.62
CA ARG A 84 -16.00 -6.24 21.36
C ARG A 84 -14.51 -6.48 21.13
N ILE A 85 -14.09 -7.75 21.05
CA ILE A 85 -12.69 -8.11 20.79
C ILE A 85 -12.31 -7.75 19.35
N ALA A 86 -13.17 -8.04 18.36
CA ALA A 86 -12.96 -7.67 16.96
C ALA A 86 -12.84 -6.14 16.78
N GLN A 87 -13.74 -5.36 17.40
CA GLN A 87 -13.68 -3.91 17.33
C GLN A 87 -12.42 -3.33 18.01
N LYS A 88 -12.06 -3.81 19.20
CA LYS A 88 -10.91 -3.25 19.95
C LYS A 88 -9.55 -3.63 19.39
N ARG A 89 -9.39 -4.85 18.88
CA ARG A 89 -8.08 -5.37 18.46
C ARG A 89 -7.84 -5.25 16.96
N MET A 90 -8.89 -5.40 16.16
CA MET A 90 -8.79 -5.47 14.70
C MET A 90 -9.45 -4.28 14.00
N GLY A 91 -10.18 -3.43 14.74
CA GLY A 91 -10.93 -2.31 14.17
C GLY A 91 -12.10 -2.76 13.26
N LEU A 92 -12.51 -4.03 13.35
CA LEU A 92 -13.50 -4.63 12.45
C LEU A 92 -14.90 -4.58 13.08
N ASN A 93 -15.89 -4.13 12.33
CA ASN A 93 -17.30 -4.15 12.76
C ASN A 93 -18.00 -5.38 12.18
N ILE A 94 -18.49 -6.27 13.03
CA ILE A 94 -19.03 -7.59 12.62
C ILE A 94 -20.49 -7.69 13.04
N SER A 95 -21.36 -7.96 12.06
CA SER A 95 -22.78 -8.25 12.30
C SER A 95 -23.06 -9.70 11.92
N ILE A 96 -23.43 -10.51 12.90
CA ILE A 96 -23.79 -11.92 12.71
C ILE A 96 -25.27 -11.94 12.34
N LEU A 97 -25.56 -12.24 11.08
CA LEU A 97 -26.93 -12.43 10.61
C LEU A 97 -27.35 -13.89 10.89
N PRO A 98 -28.64 -14.15 11.18
CA PRO A 98 -29.16 -15.50 11.19
C PRO A 98 -28.87 -16.17 9.83
N PRO A 99 -28.77 -17.51 9.79
CA PRO A 99 -28.43 -18.27 8.58
C PRO A 99 -29.56 -18.15 7.55
N ASP A 100 -29.63 -17.00 6.90
CA ASP A 100 -30.32 -16.83 5.63
C ASP A 100 -29.40 -17.33 4.53
N SER A 101 -30.00 -17.95 3.52
CA SER A 101 -29.29 -18.39 2.33
C SER A 101 -28.49 -17.22 1.78
N LEU A 102 -27.16 -17.32 1.83
CA LEU A 102 -26.28 -16.37 1.17
C LEU A 102 -26.81 -16.20 -0.27
N PRO A 103 -26.98 -14.96 -0.77
CA PRO A 103 -27.30 -14.77 -2.18
C PRO A 103 -26.29 -15.59 -2.97
N PRO A 104 -26.73 -16.43 -3.93
CA PRO A 104 -25.85 -17.29 -4.70
C PRO A 104 -24.65 -16.46 -5.18
N GLN A 105 -23.43 -16.95 -4.98
CA GLN A 105 -22.24 -16.30 -5.52
C GLN A 105 -22.42 -16.22 -7.04
N ASP A 106 -22.88 -15.07 -7.52
CA ASP A 106 -23.11 -14.83 -8.92
C ASP A 106 -21.75 -14.62 -9.60
N LEU A 107 -21.20 -15.72 -10.09
CA LEU A 107 -19.98 -15.77 -10.90
C LEU A 107 -20.10 -14.91 -12.18
N ASN A 108 -21.31 -14.49 -12.57
CA ASN A 108 -21.51 -13.63 -13.74
C ASN A 108 -21.08 -12.17 -13.50
N HIS A 109 -20.98 -11.70 -12.25
CA HIS A 109 -20.50 -10.33 -12.00
C HIS A 109 -19.00 -10.19 -12.29
N PHE A 110 -18.21 -11.26 -12.15
CA PHE A 110 -16.76 -11.20 -12.32
C PHE A 110 -16.32 -11.32 -13.79
N LEU A 111 -17.18 -11.86 -14.67
CA LEU A 111 -16.83 -12.16 -16.07
C LEU A 111 -17.87 -11.62 -17.08
N PRO A 112 -18.20 -10.31 -17.08
CA PRO A 112 -19.08 -9.73 -18.10
C PRO A 112 -18.51 -9.84 -19.53
N PHE A 113 -17.22 -10.14 -19.68
CA PHE A 113 -16.54 -10.14 -20.98
C PHE A 113 -16.65 -11.46 -21.76
N LEU A 114 -16.99 -12.58 -21.12
CA LEU A 114 -16.94 -13.91 -21.78
C LEU A 114 -18.28 -14.40 -22.37
N ILE A 115 -19.38 -13.67 -22.15
CA ILE A 115 -20.75 -14.13 -22.52
C ILE A 115 -21.40 -13.21 -23.60
N THR A 116 -20.67 -12.21 -24.11
CA THR A 116 -21.18 -11.25 -25.13
C THR A 116 -20.50 -11.42 -26.49
N PHE A 117 -20.20 -12.66 -26.90
CA PHE A 117 -19.76 -12.99 -28.26
C PHE A 117 -20.34 -14.32 -28.73
#